data_AF-A0A1L8MCP4-F1
#
_entry.id   AF-A0A1L8MCP4-F1
#
_cell.length_a   1.000
_cell.length_b   1.000
_cell.length_c   1.000
_cell.angle_alpha   90.00
_cell.angle_beta   90.00
_cell.angle_gamma   90.00
#
_symmetry.space_group_name_H-M   'P 1'
#
loop_
_entity.id
_entity.type
_entity.pdbx_description
1 polymer ?
#
loop_
_entity_poly.entity_id
_entity_poly.type
_entity_poly.pdbx_seq_one_letter_code
_entity_poly.pdbx_strand_id
1 'polypeptide(L)'
;MAQEIIKHIHRVNALRDLANQLGIMPIIHQLQHWQCERLLVTHDDLAQQKRYQKAMAFFVDELYGPKDFSQRDADLVRVIPKLAKVLPDKAMNAMDDALSLNALSFDLDMAMAQFLQSRFPGENINRDNYALAYRNVGRMEDRAHQIDIISHLGDQLSDVIKIRGIGMLISLSRRPAKLAGLLALHEFLERGFNAFKALGDVQSFIQPVLVREKAIMQTLLSDELTLPEDNPLPVV
;
A
#
# COMPACT_ATOMS: atom_id res chain seq x y z
N MET A 1 -2.04 -14.16 -15.35
CA MET A 1 -2.61 -13.77 -14.04
C MET A 1 -1.83 -14.41 -12.89
N ALA A 2 -2.04 -15.66 -12.48
CA ALA A 2 -1.33 -16.25 -11.32
C ALA A 2 0.20 -16.12 -11.37
N GLN A 3 0.82 -16.27 -12.55
CA GLN A 3 2.25 -16.07 -12.73
C GLN A 3 2.68 -14.60 -12.59
N GLU A 4 1.87 -13.64 -13.06
CA GLU A 4 2.16 -12.20 -12.90
C GLU A 4 2.10 -11.79 -11.43
N ILE A 5 1.07 -12.24 -10.72
CA ILE A 5 0.92 -12.04 -9.26
C ILE A 5 2.17 -12.52 -8.51
N ILE A 6 2.68 -13.71 -8.86
CA ILE A 6 3.89 -14.26 -8.25
C ILE A 6 5.14 -13.44 -8.60
N LYS A 7 5.25 -12.88 -9.81
CA LYS A 7 6.36 -11.99 -10.19
C LYS A 7 6.41 -10.74 -9.32
N HIS A 8 5.27 -10.15 -8.98
CA HIS A 8 5.23 -8.97 -8.09
C HIS A 8 5.82 -9.29 -6.70
N ILE A 9 5.50 -10.44 -6.14
CA ILE A 9 6.06 -10.90 -4.86
C ILE A 9 7.58 -11.10 -4.96
N HIS A 10 8.04 -11.76 -6.02
CA HIS A 10 9.48 -11.96 -6.23
C HIS A 10 10.23 -10.64 -6.41
N ARG A 11 9.64 -9.65 -7.09
CA ARG A 11 10.22 -8.31 -7.25
C ARG A 11 10.41 -7.63 -5.90
N VAL A 12 9.40 -7.65 -5.03
CA VAL A 12 9.50 -7.06 -3.67
C VAL A 12 10.58 -7.76 -2.85
N ASN A 13 10.63 -9.09 -2.87
CA ASN A 13 11.65 -9.84 -2.13
C ASN A 13 13.07 -9.52 -2.62
N ALA A 14 13.27 -9.45 -3.95
CA ALA A 14 14.56 -9.06 -4.52
C ALA A 14 14.98 -7.64 -4.12
N LEU A 15 14.03 -6.68 -4.11
CA LEU A 15 14.30 -5.31 -3.66
C LEU A 15 14.62 -5.25 -2.15
N ARG A 16 13.93 -6.04 -1.32
CA ARG A 16 14.23 -6.15 0.11
C ARG A 16 15.62 -6.72 0.36
N ASP A 17 16.00 -7.78 -0.35
CA ASP A 17 17.34 -8.37 -0.24
C ASP A 17 18.42 -7.36 -0.64
N LEU A 18 18.20 -6.61 -1.73
CA LEU A 18 19.09 -5.53 -2.15
C LEU A 18 19.17 -4.40 -1.11
N ALA A 19 18.04 -3.97 -0.56
CA ALA A 19 17.99 -2.94 0.48
C ALA A 19 18.78 -3.34 1.74
N ASN A 20 18.71 -4.62 2.13
CA ASN A 20 19.50 -5.17 3.22
C ASN A 20 21.00 -5.17 2.89
N GLN A 21 21.38 -5.60 1.67
CA GLN A 21 22.78 -5.59 1.23
C GLN A 21 23.38 -4.17 1.19
N LEU A 22 22.58 -3.17 0.81
CA LEU A 22 22.98 -1.76 0.79
C LEU A 22 22.90 -1.09 2.17
N GLY A 23 22.37 -1.77 3.19
CA GLY A 23 22.18 -1.21 4.53
C GLY A 23 21.15 -0.10 4.61
N ILE A 24 20.23 0.00 3.65
CA ILE A 24 19.20 1.06 3.60
C ILE A 24 17.82 0.62 4.09
N MET A 25 17.64 -0.66 4.44
CA MET A 25 16.36 -1.16 4.96
C MET A 25 15.83 -0.36 6.17
N PRO A 26 16.67 0.10 7.12
CA PRO A 26 16.21 0.98 8.20
C PRO A 26 15.66 2.33 7.70
N ILE A 27 16.24 2.89 6.63
CA ILE A 27 15.79 4.15 6.02
C ILE A 27 14.45 3.94 5.31
N ILE A 28 14.29 2.81 4.61
CA ILE A 28 13.00 2.44 4.00
C ILE A 28 11.90 2.32 5.06
N HIS A 29 12.18 1.70 6.21
CA HIS A 29 11.20 1.62 7.30
C HIS A 29 10.85 3.00 7.88
N GLN A 30 11.83 3.88 8.08
CA GLN A 30 11.57 5.26 8.52
C GLN A 30 10.74 6.02 7.48
N LEU A 31 11.01 5.80 6.19
CA LEU A 31 10.32 6.46 5.08
C LEU A 31 8.85 6.03 5.05
N GLN A 32 8.60 4.72 5.12
CA GLN A 32 7.25 4.14 5.15
C GLN A 32 6.46 4.60 6.37
N HIS A 33 7.12 4.69 7.53
CA HIS A 33 6.50 5.24 8.74
C HIS A 33 6.10 6.70 8.54
N TRP A 34 7.02 7.55 8.09
CA TRP A 34 6.74 8.96 7.84
C TRP A 34 5.64 9.15 6.77
N GLN A 35 5.64 8.35 5.69
CA GLN A 35 4.58 8.38 4.66
C GLN A 35 3.21 8.06 5.24
N CYS A 36 3.15 7.08 6.15
CA CYS A 36 1.93 6.68 6.85
C CYS A 36 1.43 7.80 7.77
N GLU A 37 2.29 8.38 8.60
CA GLU A 37 1.91 9.48 9.47
C GLU A 37 1.47 10.72 8.68
N ARG A 38 2.19 11.06 7.60
CA ARG A 38 1.79 12.12 6.67
C ARG A 38 0.41 11.87 6.09
N LEU A 39 0.09 10.64 5.67
CA LEU A 39 -1.25 10.30 5.17
C LEU A 39 -2.33 10.52 6.22
N LEU A 40 -2.07 10.13 7.46
CA LEU A 40 -3.00 10.33 8.57
C LEU A 40 -3.26 11.81 8.82
N VAL A 41 -2.22 12.64 8.79
CA VAL A 41 -2.35 14.10 8.97
C VAL A 41 -3.06 14.75 7.78
N THR A 42 -2.68 14.42 6.54
CA THR A 42 -3.32 15.03 5.35
C THR A 42 -4.74 14.54 5.11
N HIS A 43 -5.17 13.46 5.75
CA HIS A 43 -6.52 12.89 5.63
C HIS A 43 -7.26 12.77 6.97
N ASP A 44 -6.89 13.58 7.97
CA ASP A 44 -7.54 13.56 9.27
C ASP A 44 -9.05 13.84 9.15
N ASP A 45 -9.46 14.69 8.21
CA ASP A 45 -10.87 14.97 7.89
C ASP A 45 -11.68 13.70 7.52
N LEU A 46 -11.02 12.72 6.90
CA LEU A 46 -11.61 11.40 6.66
C LEU A 46 -11.50 10.51 7.90
N ALA A 47 -10.36 10.52 8.59
CA ALA A 47 -10.11 9.71 9.79
C ALA A 47 -11.10 9.99 10.93
N GLN A 48 -11.51 11.26 11.10
CA GLN A 48 -12.48 11.68 12.12
C GLN A 48 -13.90 11.16 11.84
N GLN A 49 -14.20 10.72 10.62
CA GLN A 49 -15.52 10.16 10.29
C GLN A 49 -15.62 8.73 10.83
N LYS A 50 -16.53 8.51 11.79
CA LYS A 50 -16.77 7.19 12.39
C LYS A 50 -16.93 6.05 11.38
N ARG A 51 -17.54 6.33 10.22
CA ARG A 51 -17.73 5.36 9.12
C ARG A 51 -16.42 4.87 8.49
N TYR A 52 -15.33 5.64 8.58
CA TYR A 52 -14.03 5.33 7.95
C TYR A 52 -12.99 4.76 8.92
N GLN A 53 -13.24 4.78 10.23
CA GLN A 53 -12.28 4.35 11.26
C GLN A 53 -11.75 2.92 11.04
N LYS A 54 -12.61 1.97 10.64
CA LYS A 54 -12.16 0.58 10.38
C LYS A 54 -11.25 0.47 9.16
N ALA A 55 -11.53 1.23 8.11
CA ALA A 55 -10.70 1.27 6.92
C ALA A 55 -9.36 1.95 7.21
N MET A 56 -9.38 3.04 7.97
CA MET A 56 -8.16 3.73 8.38
C MET A 56 -7.27 2.84 9.28
N ALA A 57 -7.86 2.15 10.25
CA ALA A 57 -7.13 1.20 11.09
C ALA A 57 -6.51 0.06 10.26
N PHE A 58 -7.26 -0.52 9.32
CA PHE A 58 -6.73 -1.54 8.42
C PHE A 58 -5.57 -1.01 7.56
N PHE A 59 -5.71 0.21 7.02
CA PHE A 59 -4.67 0.84 6.23
C PHE A 59 -3.35 1.02 7.02
N VAL A 60 -3.45 1.56 8.23
CA VAL A 60 -2.30 1.77 9.12
C VAL A 60 -1.69 0.44 9.58
N ASP A 61 -2.52 -0.51 10.04
CA ASP A 61 -2.03 -1.70 10.72
C ASP A 61 -1.59 -2.82 9.76
N GLU A 62 -2.18 -2.89 8.56
CA GLU A 62 -2.04 -4.04 7.66
C GLU A 62 -1.43 -3.70 6.29
N LEU A 63 -1.43 -2.43 5.87
CA LEU A 63 -0.85 -2.01 4.57
C LEU A 63 0.44 -1.21 4.72
N TYR A 64 0.52 -0.30 5.70
CA TYR A 64 1.68 0.60 5.88
C TYR A 64 2.38 0.47 7.25
N GLY A 65 1.93 -0.45 8.10
CA GLY A 65 2.54 -0.68 9.41
C GLY A 65 3.93 -1.32 9.29
N PRO A 66 4.80 -1.17 10.31
CA PRO A 66 6.18 -1.69 10.31
C PRO A 66 6.26 -3.23 10.45
N LYS A 67 5.26 -3.97 9.97
CA LYS A 67 5.20 -5.43 10.08
C LYS A 67 6.05 -6.06 8.97
N ASP A 68 6.82 -7.07 9.34
CA ASP A 68 7.46 -7.94 8.36
C ASP A 68 6.39 -8.80 7.64
N PHE A 69 6.19 -8.53 6.36
CA PHE A 69 5.25 -9.25 5.51
C PHE A 69 5.88 -10.45 4.78
N SER A 70 7.14 -10.80 5.02
CA SER A 70 7.85 -11.90 4.37
C SER A 70 7.09 -13.24 4.45
N GLN A 71 6.56 -13.57 5.63
CA GLN A 71 5.77 -14.79 5.84
C GLN A 71 4.45 -14.76 5.05
N ARG A 72 3.76 -13.61 5.02
CA ARG A 72 2.53 -13.43 4.24
C ARG A 72 2.80 -13.64 2.75
N ASP A 73 3.88 -13.05 2.26
CA ASP A 73 4.25 -13.11 0.85
C ASP A 73 4.64 -14.55 0.45
N ALA A 74 5.35 -15.28 1.31
CA ALA A 74 5.64 -16.71 1.12
C ALA A 74 4.36 -17.58 1.12
N ASP A 75 3.43 -17.32 2.04
CA ASP A 75 2.14 -18.01 2.10
C ASP A 75 1.33 -17.76 0.83
N LEU A 76 1.30 -16.50 0.34
CA LEU A 76 0.62 -16.10 -0.90
C LEU A 76 1.15 -16.87 -2.11
N VAL A 77 2.47 -16.94 -2.31
CA VAL A 77 3.08 -17.69 -3.44
C VAL A 77 2.59 -19.14 -3.47
N ARG A 78 2.48 -19.78 -2.29
CA ARG A 78 2.02 -21.18 -2.19
C ARG A 78 0.54 -21.35 -2.56
N VAL A 79 -0.30 -20.34 -2.28
CA VAL A 79 -1.76 -20.48 -2.41
C VAL A 79 -2.34 -19.87 -3.67
N ILE A 80 -1.69 -18.87 -4.29
CA ILE A 80 -2.16 -18.19 -5.50
C ILE A 80 -2.61 -19.19 -6.59
N PRO A 81 -1.86 -20.28 -6.90
CA PRO A 81 -2.30 -21.24 -7.92
C PRO A 81 -3.59 -21.99 -7.55
N LYS A 82 -3.88 -22.15 -6.25
CA LYS A 82 -5.14 -22.73 -5.78
C LYS A 82 -6.25 -21.71 -5.81
N LEU A 83 -5.99 -20.50 -5.31
CA LEU A 83 -6.95 -19.38 -5.31
C LEU A 83 -7.43 -19.06 -6.72
N ALA A 84 -6.55 -19.08 -7.71
CA ALA A 84 -6.89 -18.86 -9.13
C ALA A 84 -7.90 -19.88 -9.70
N LYS A 85 -8.09 -21.04 -9.05
CA LYS A 85 -9.06 -22.06 -9.48
C LYS A 85 -10.45 -21.90 -8.83
N VAL A 86 -10.56 -21.10 -7.77
CA VAL A 86 -11.77 -21.00 -6.93
C VAL A 86 -12.29 -19.58 -6.81
N LEU A 87 -11.41 -18.58 -6.86
CA LEU A 87 -11.79 -17.18 -6.76
C LEU A 87 -12.34 -16.67 -8.09
N PRO A 88 -13.36 -15.80 -8.08
CA PRO A 88 -13.80 -15.08 -9.26
C PRO A 88 -12.70 -14.20 -9.84
N ASP A 89 -12.71 -13.99 -11.16
CA ASP A 89 -11.71 -13.16 -11.87
C ASP A 89 -11.54 -11.77 -11.24
N LYS A 90 -12.64 -11.13 -10.80
CA LYS A 90 -12.59 -9.83 -10.12
C LYS A 90 -11.74 -9.84 -8.84
N ALA A 91 -11.82 -10.91 -8.06
CA ALA A 91 -11.01 -11.05 -6.85
C ALA A 91 -9.54 -11.36 -7.17
N MET A 92 -9.28 -12.08 -8.27
CA MET A 92 -7.92 -12.32 -8.74
C MET A 92 -7.27 -11.05 -9.32
N ASN A 93 -8.04 -10.20 -10.02
CA ASN A 93 -7.58 -8.90 -10.49
C ASN A 93 -7.26 -7.97 -9.31
N ALA A 94 -8.12 -7.91 -8.29
CA ALA A 94 -7.84 -7.14 -7.07
C ALA A 94 -6.56 -7.59 -6.36
N MET A 95 -6.27 -8.89 -6.38
CA MET A 95 -5.03 -9.42 -5.83
C MET A 95 -3.81 -9.02 -6.65
N ASP A 96 -3.92 -9.06 -7.98
CA ASP A 96 -2.88 -8.60 -8.91
C ASP A 96 -2.57 -7.12 -8.71
N ASP A 97 -3.60 -6.26 -8.69
CA ASP A 97 -3.47 -4.82 -8.46
C ASP A 97 -2.90 -4.50 -7.07
N ALA A 98 -3.32 -5.21 -6.01
CA ALA A 98 -2.76 -5.00 -4.68
C ALA A 98 -1.26 -5.36 -4.60
N LEU A 99 -0.83 -6.44 -5.27
CA LEU A 99 0.56 -6.88 -5.27
C LEU A 99 1.43 -6.06 -6.24
N SER A 100 0.87 -5.59 -7.36
CA SER A 100 1.54 -4.68 -8.27
C SER A 100 1.76 -3.31 -7.61
N LEU A 101 0.77 -2.80 -6.88
CA LEU A 101 0.86 -1.60 -6.06
C LEU A 101 2.00 -1.73 -5.03
N ASN A 102 2.04 -2.83 -4.27
CA ASN A 102 3.08 -3.07 -3.28
C ASN A 102 4.49 -3.10 -3.91
N ALA A 103 4.63 -3.75 -5.07
CA ALA A 103 5.90 -3.81 -5.79
C ALA A 103 6.35 -2.42 -6.29
N LEU A 104 5.42 -1.62 -6.81
CA LEU A 104 5.69 -0.26 -7.29
C LEU A 104 6.03 0.68 -6.13
N SER A 105 5.28 0.61 -5.03
CA SER A 105 5.55 1.39 -3.82
C SER A 105 6.97 1.11 -3.29
N PHE A 106 7.36 -0.16 -3.18
CA PHE A 106 8.69 -0.52 -2.69
C PHE A 106 9.81 -0.07 -3.63
N ASP A 107 9.58 -0.11 -4.94
CA ASP A 107 10.52 0.42 -5.95
C ASP A 107 10.76 1.93 -5.79
N LEU A 108 9.68 2.69 -5.55
CA LEU A 108 9.74 4.12 -5.27
C LEU A 108 10.41 4.42 -3.93
N ASP A 109 10.08 3.66 -2.88
CA ASP A 109 10.69 3.79 -1.56
C ASP A 109 12.19 3.50 -1.60
N MET A 110 12.61 2.49 -2.39
CA MET A 110 14.02 2.18 -2.62
C MET A 110 14.78 3.36 -3.22
N ALA A 111 14.22 3.98 -4.28
CA ALA A 111 14.83 5.14 -4.93
C ALA A 111 14.92 6.36 -3.99
N MET A 112 13.86 6.62 -3.23
CA MET A 112 13.85 7.71 -2.24
C MET A 112 14.85 7.44 -1.10
N ALA A 113 14.92 6.22 -0.57
CA ALA A 113 15.82 5.85 0.50
C ALA A 113 17.29 5.98 0.09
N GLN A 114 17.64 5.61 -1.15
CA GLN A 114 18.99 5.84 -1.69
C GLN A 114 19.36 7.32 -1.74
N PHE A 115 18.44 8.18 -2.20
CA PHE A 115 18.67 9.62 -2.20
C PHE A 115 18.84 10.16 -0.78
N LEU A 116 17.94 9.81 0.13
CA LEU A 116 17.99 10.21 1.53
C LEU A 116 19.30 9.78 2.20
N GLN A 117 19.73 8.53 2.00
CA GLN A 117 21.01 8.04 2.52
C GLN A 117 22.19 8.88 2.00
N SER A 118 22.19 9.22 0.72
CA SER A 118 23.30 9.95 0.09
C SER A 118 23.34 11.43 0.49
N ARG A 119 22.18 12.08 0.64
CA ARG A 119 22.07 13.53 0.79
C ARG A 119 21.91 13.99 2.24
N PHE A 120 21.27 13.17 3.07
CA PHE A 120 20.92 13.45 4.46
C PHE A 120 21.32 12.28 5.39
N PRO A 121 22.60 11.86 5.39
CA PRO A 121 23.03 10.69 6.14
C PRO A 121 22.82 10.88 7.64
N GLY A 122 22.03 9.97 8.25
CA GLY A 122 21.78 9.97 9.69
C GLY A 122 20.73 10.98 10.17
N GLU A 123 20.11 11.73 9.26
CA GLU A 123 18.99 12.60 9.59
C GLU A 123 17.67 11.83 9.64
N ASN A 124 16.78 12.23 10.56
CA ASN A 124 15.41 11.72 10.58
C ASN A 124 14.63 12.25 9.38
N ILE A 125 13.76 11.42 8.82
CA ILE A 125 12.88 11.83 7.71
C ILE A 125 11.86 12.85 8.23
N ASN A 126 11.72 13.94 7.49
CA ASN A 126 10.80 15.04 7.75
C ASN A 126 10.22 15.56 6.43
N ARG A 127 9.31 16.53 6.51
CA ARG A 127 8.64 17.08 5.33
C ARG A 127 9.61 17.62 4.26
N ASP A 128 10.73 18.21 4.66
CA ASP A 128 11.63 18.91 3.73
C ASP A 128 12.56 17.93 3.02
N ASN A 129 13.22 17.04 3.76
CA ASN A 129 14.05 16.01 3.12
C ASN A 129 13.22 15.01 2.32
N TYR A 130 11.98 14.71 2.74
CA TYR A 130 11.04 13.91 1.97
C TYR A 130 10.66 14.61 0.65
N ALA A 131 10.27 15.89 0.69
CA ALA A 131 9.90 16.65 -0.51
C ALA A 131 11.06 16.73 -1.51
N LEU A 132 12.27 16.98 -1.02
CA LEU A 132 13.48 17.01 -1.84
C LEU A 132 13.78 15.64 -2.46
N ALA A 133 13.65 14.55 -1.69
CA ALA A 133 13.81 13.19 -2.20
C ALA A 133 12.75 12.84 -3.26
N TYR A 134 11.49 13.21 -3.00
CA TYR A 134 10.36 12.97 -3.88
C TYR A 134 10.58 13.65 -5.24
N ARG A 135 11.00 14.91 -5.23
CA ARG A 135 11.30 15.68 -6.43
C ARG A 135 12.52 15.16 -7.16
N ASN A 136 13.59 14.85 -6.43
CA ASN A 136 14.82 14.34 -7.05
C ASN A 136 14.59 13.00 -7.77
N VAL A 137 13.82 12.10 -7.17
CA VAL A 137 13.46 10.82 -7.79
C VAL A 137 12.65 11.03 -9.08
N GLY A 138 11.75 12.02 -9.13
CA GLY A 138 11.17 12.51 -10.38
C GLY A 138 10.31 11.52 -11.19
N ARG A 139 9.88 10.41 -10.58
CA ARG A 139 9.11 9.33 -11.24
C ARG A 139 7.62 9.64 -11.36
N MET A 140 7.26 10.71 -12.08
CA MET A 140 5.86 11.18 -12.18
C MET A 140 4.92 10.12 -12.75
N GLU A 141 5.33 9.43 -13.83
CA GLU A 141 4.51 8.42 -14.49
C GLU A 141 4.19 7.24 -13.56
N ASP A 142 5.20 6.75 -12.83
CA ASP A 142 5.01 5.67 -11.86
C ASP A 142 4.11 6.07 -10.70
N ARG A 143 4.21 7.31 -10.23
CA ARG A 143 3.34 7.82 -9.15
C ARG A 143 1.90 8.02 -9.63
N ALA A 144 1.70 8.49 -10.86
CA ALA A 144 0.39 8.53 -11.47
C ALA A 144 -0.19 7.12 -11.61
N HIS A 145 0.62 6.17 -12.07
CA HIS A 145 0.22 4.76 -12.17
C HIS A 145 -0.12 4.16 -10.79
N GLN A 146 0.64 4.49 -9.74
CA GLN A 146 0.35 4.09 -8.36
C GLN A 146 -1.04 4.56 -7.92
N ILE A 147 -1.40 5.81 -8.21
CA ILE A 147 -2.72 6.39 -7.91
C ILE A 147 -3.82 5.68 -8.72
N ASP A 148 -3.57 5.40 -10.00
CA ASP A 148 -4.53 4.70 -10.87
C ASP A 148 -4.79 3.27 -10.38
N ILE A 149 -3.76 2.54 -9.94
CA ILE A 149 -3.93 1.20 -9.33
C ILE A 149 -4.81 1.27 -8.08
N ILE A 150 -4.60 2.27 -7.20
CA ILE A 150 -5.43 2.44 -6.00
C ILE A 150 -6.89 2.69 -6.37
N SER A 151 -7.14 3.48 -7.42
CA SER A 151 -8.48 3.73 -7.95
C SER A 151 -9.16 2.44 -8.42
N HIS A 152 -8.48 1.67 -9.28
CA HIS A 152 -8.98 0.38 -9.78
C HIS A 152 -9.23 -0.63 -8.65
N LEU A 153 -8.32 -0.69 -7.68
CA LEU A 153 -8.47 -1.57 -6.52
C LEU A 153 -9.71 -1.21 -5.70
N GLY A 154 -10.01 0.09 -5.55
CA GLY A 154 -11.24 0.58 -4.93
C GLY A 154 -12.50 0.06 -5.60
N ASP A 155 -12.58 0.14 -6.92
CA ASP A 155 -13.70 -0.35 -7.72
C ASP A 155 -13.86 -1.87 -7.61
N GLN A 156 -12.75 -2.60 -7.76
CA GLN A 156 -12.76 -4.06 -7.70
C GLN A 156 -13.18 -4.55 -6.31
N LEU A 157 -12.70 -3.93 -5.23
CA LEU A 157 -13.09 -4.31 -3.87
C LEU A 157 -14.55 -3.97 -3.59
N SER A 158 -15.06 -2.85 -4.10
CA SER A 158 -16.50 -2.50 -4.05
C SER A 158 -17.36 -3.59 -4.70
N ASP A 159 -16.89 -4.21 -5.77
CA ASP A 159 -17.57 -5.33 -6.42
C ASP A 159 -17.43 -6.65 -5.65
N VAL A 160 -16.24 -6.94 -5.12
CA VAL A 160 -15.98 -8.17 -4.36
C VAL A 160 -16.87 -8.24 -3.12
N ILE A 161 -17.07 -7.13 -2.39
CA ILE A 161 -17.92 -7.13 -1.19
C ILE A 161 -19.41 -7.41 -1.47
N LYS A 162 -19.86 -7.24 -2.72
CA LYS A 162 -21.24 -7.50 -3.16
C LYS A 162 -21.46 -8.96 -3.54
N ILE A 163 -20.40 -9.78 -3.65
CA ILE A 163 -20.51 -11.19 -4.02
C ILE A 163 -21.24 -11.96 -2.91
N ARG A 164 -22.37 -12.57 -3.26
CA ARG A 164 -23.17 -13.36 -2.30
C ARG A 164 -22.34 -14.51 -1.74
N GLY A 165 -22.32 -14.63 -0.41
CA GLY A 165 -21.64 -15.72 0.28
C GLY A 165 -20.12 -15.55 0.45
N ILE A 166 -19.49 -14.52 -0.12
CA ILE A 166 -18.02 -14.34 0.00
C ILE A 166 -17.57 -14.20 1.46
N GLY A 167 -18.32 -13.45 2.27
CA GLY A 167 -18.02 -13.32 3.70
C GLY A 167 -18.18 -14.64 4.48
N MET A 168 -19.11 -15.49 4.05
CA MET A 168 -19.28 -16.83 4.63
C MET A 168 -18.12 -17.74 4.22
N LEU A 169 -17.69 -17.69 2.95
CA LEU A 169 -16.53 -18.44 2.48
C LEU A 169 -15.26 -18.09 3.25
N ILE A 170 -15.01 -16.78 3.46
CA ILE A 170 -13.89 -16.31 4.28
C ILE A 170 -14.03 -16.89 5.70
N SER A 171 -15.14 -16.66 6.39
CA SER A 171 -15.33 -17.13 7.77
C SER A 171 -15.14 -18.65 7.92
N LEU A 172 -15.69 -19.44 6.99
CA LEU A 172 -15.58 -20.90 7.02
C LEU A 172 -14.18 -21.41 6.66
N SER A 173 -13.37 -20.62 5.94
CA SER A 173 -12.01 -21.03 5.56
C SER A 173 -11.00 -20.97 6.71
N ARG A 174 -11.36 -20.41 7.88
CA ARG A 174 -10.45 -20.23 9.02
C ARG A 174 -9.79 -21.52 9.50
N ARG A 175 -10.59 -22.56 9.77
CA ARG A 175 -10.07 -23.85 10.28
C ARG A 175 -9.20 -24.56 9.24
N PRO A 176 -9.63 -24.72 7.97
CA PRO A 176 -8.76 -25.23 6.91
C PRO A 176 -7.46 -24.43 6.75
N ALA A 177 -7.53 -23.10 6.80
CA ALA A 177 -6.35 -22.24 6.70
C ALA A 177 -5.37 -22.51 7.85
N LYS A 178 -5.86 -22.61 9.10
CA LYS A 178 -5.02 -22.96 10.25
C LYS A 178 -4.32 -24.31 10.09
N LEU A 179 -5.05 -25.34 9.65
CA LEU A 179 -4.47 -26.67 9.42
C LEU A 179 -3.43 -26.68 8.29
N ALA A 180 -3.59 -25.80 7.30
CA ALA A 180 -2.65 -25.63 6.19
C ALA A 180 -1.45 -24.71 6.51
N GLY A 181 -1.39 -24.13 7.72
CA GLY A 181 -0.35 -23.16 8.11
C GLY A 181 -0.58 -21.74 7.58
N LEU A 182 -1.78 -21.43 7.09
CA LEU A 182 -2.15 -20.18 6.39
C LEU A 182 -3.03 -19.25 7.24
N LEU A 183 -2.97 -19.38 8.57
CA LEU A 183 -3.87 -18.63 9.46
C LEU A 183 -3.66 -17.12 9.32
N ALA A 184 -2.40 -16.66 9.27
CA ALA A 184 -2.06 -15.25 9.16
C ALA A 184 -2.64 -14.63 7.87
N LEU A 185 -2.48 -15.32 6.74
CA LEU A 185 -3.06 -14.89 5.46
C LEU A 185 -4.59 -14.83 5.51
N HIS A 186 -5.23 -15.83 6.11
CA HIS A 186 -6.69 -15.83 6.24
C HIS A 186 -7.19 -14.66 7.11
N GLU A 187 -6.57 -14.42 8.26
CA GLU A 187 -6.97 -13.33 9.15
C GLU A 187 -6.73 -11.95 8.52
N PHE A 188 -5.67 -11.80 7.70
CA PHE A 188 -5.46 -10.61 6.87
C PHE A 188 -6.62 -10.38 5.88
N LEU A 189 -6.99 -11.41 5.12
CA LEU A 189 -8.10 -11.33 4.15
C LEU A 189 -9.44 -11.03 4.84
N GLU A 190 -9.68 -11.62 6.01
CA GLU A 190 -10.89 -11.38 6.80
C GLU A 190 -10.96 -9.94 7.33
N ARG A 191 -9.85 -9.42 7.89
CA ARG A 191 -9.77 -8.02 8.35
C ARG A 191 -9.98 -7.05 7.19
N GLY A 192 -9.32 -7.27 6.05
CA GLY A 192 -9.50 -6.46 4.85
C GLY A 192 -10.94 -6.45 4.38
N PHE A 193 -11.54 -7.65 4.18
CA PHE A 193 -12.94 -7.76 3.78
C PHE A 193 -13.89 -7.01 4.73
N ASN A 194 -13.71 -7.15 6.04
CA ASN A 194 -14.55 -6.49 7.03
C ASN A 194 -14.35 -4.96 7.06
N ALA A 195 -13.13 -4.47 6.81
CA ALA A 195 -12.83 -3.05 6.72
C ALA A 195 -13.52 -2.41 5.50
N PHE A 196 -13.37 -3.02 4.31
CA PHE A 196 -14.01 -2.53 3.09
C PHE A 196 -15.53 -2.66 3.14
N LYS A 197 -16.06 -3.75 3.70
CA LYS A 197 -17.51 -3.91 3.90
C LYS A 197 -18.08 -2.81 4.82
N ALA A 198 -17.32 -2.37 5.82
CA ALA A 198 -17.76 -1.31 6.74
C ALA A 198 -17.81 0.08 6.10
N LEU A 199 -17.06 0.32 5.02
CA LEU A 199 -17.13 1.58 4.26
C LEU A 199 -18.51 1.78 3.61
N GLY A 200 -19.15 0.69 3.18
CA GLY A 200 -20.36 0.73 2.38
C GLY A 200 -20.05 1.27 0.98
N ASP A 201 -20.09 2.58 0.82
CA ASP A 201 -19.64 3.25 -0.40
C ASP A 201 -18.12 3.49 -0.35
N VAL A 202 -17.38 2.57 -0.98
CA VAL A 202 -15.92 2.63 -1.09
C VAL A 202 -15.46 3.88 -1.85
N GLN A 203 -16.21 4.34 -2.85
CA GLN A 203 -15.82 5.47 -3.69
C GLN A 203 -15.89 6.79 -2.93
N SER A 204 -16.87 6.95 -2.04
CA SER A 204 -16.93 8.09 -1.12
C SER A 204 -15.71 8.21 -0.21
N PHE A 205 -14.98 7.12 0.06
CA PHE A 205 -13.74 7.13 0.86
C PHE A 205 -12.50 7.33 -0.01
N ILE A 206 -12.38 6.60 -1.12
CA ILE A 206 -11.16 6.57 -1.94
C ILE A 206 -11.02 7.84 -2.80
N GLN A 207 -12.11 8.34 -3.40
CA GLN A 207 -12.01 9.45 -4.34
C GLN A 207 -11.40 10.74 -3.73
N PRO A 208 -11.77 11.16 -2.51
CA PRO A 208 -11.12 12.31 -1.85
C PRO A 208 -9.62 12.11 -1.61
N VAL A 209 -9.20 10.88 -1.26
CA VAL A 209 -7.79 10.53 -1.07
C VAL A 209 -7.04 10.67 -2.40
N LEU A 210 -7.57 10.08 -3.48
CA LEU A 210 -6.93 10.14 -4.80
C LEU A 210 -6.76 11.57 -5.30
N VAL A 211 -7.79 12.41 -5.14
CA VAL A 211 -7.74 13.82 -5.55
C VAL A 211 -6.65 14.57 -4.79
N ARG A 212 -6.57 14.37 -3.47
CA ARG A 212 -5.58 15.03 -2.62
C ARG A 212 -4.16 14.56 -2.91
N GLU A 213 -3.94 13.25 -3.01
CA GLU A 213 -2.62 12.68 -3.32
C GLU A 213 -2.14 13.07 -4.72
N LYS A 214 -3.05 13.14 -5.70
CA LYS A 214 -2.72 13.62 -7.05
C LYS A 214 -2.31 15.10 -7.04
N ALA A 215 -3.04 15.94 -6.30
CA ALA A 215 -2.68 17.35 -6.15
C ALA A 215 -1.31 17.52 -5.47
N ILE A 216 -1.05 16.79 -4.37
CA ILE A 216 0.26 16.81 -3.69
C ILE A 216 1.38 16.37 -4.64
N MET A 217 1.18 15.27 -5.37
CA MET A 217 2.15 14.78 -6.36
C MET A 217 2.47 15.84 -7.42
N GLN A 218 1.43 16.45 -8.01
CA GLN A 218 1.59 17.49 -9.04
C GLN A 218 2.34 18.72 -8.49
N THR A 219 1.99 19.16 -7.28
CA THR A 219 2.65 20.31 -6.64
C THR A 219 4.11 20.01 -6.30
N LEU A 220 4.42 18.85 -5.72
CA LEU A 220 5.79 18.47 -5.36
C LEU A 220 6.70 18.34 -6.59
N LEU A 221 6.17 17.86 -7.72
CA LEU A 221 6.91 17.66 -8.97
C LEU A 221 6.86 18.87 -9.90
N SER A 222 6.17 19.95 -9.52
CA SER A 222 6.16 21.19 -10.30
C SER A 222 7.51 21.91 -10.19
N ASP A 223 8.00 22.37 -11.35
CA ASP A 223 9.21 23.21 -11.45
C ASP A 223 8.98 24.63 -10.88
N GLU A 224 7.72 25.05 -10.75
CA GLU A 224 7.35 26.37 -10.22
C GLU A 224 7.41 26.46 -8.69
N LEU A 225 7.46 25.30 -8.00
CA LEU A 225 7.43 25.22 -6.55
C LEU A 225 8.84 25.34 -5.98
N THR A 226 9.12 26.30 -5.09
CA THR A 226 10.44 26.42 -4.44
C THR A 226 10.48 25.56 -3.18
N LEU A 227 11.44 24.63 -3.08
CA LEU A 227 11.65 23.82 -1.87
C LEU A 227 12.94 24.27 -1.15
N PRO A 228 12.92 24.39 0.19
CA PRO A 228 11.86 23.97 1.11
C PRO A 228 10.74 25.00 1.40
N GLU A 229 10.84 26.23 0.91
CA GLU A 229 9.99 27.37 1.32
C GLU A 229 8.49 27.14 1.09
N ASP A 230 8.12 26.60 -0.07
CA ASP A 230 6.72 26.39 -0.50
C ASP A 230 6.24 24.95 -0.27
N ASN A 231 6.93 24.16 0.58
CA ASN A 231 6.61 22.75 0.77
C ASN A 231 5.12 22.52 1.12
N PRO A 232 4.34 21.73 0.34
CA PRO A 232 2.91 21.52 0.59
C PRO A 232 2.62 20.47 1.67
N LEU A 233 3.65 19.74 2.12
CA LEU A 233 3.49 18.61 3.05
C LEU A 233 3.28 19.11 4.48
N PRO A 234 2.51 18.42 5.34
CA PRO A 234 2.34 18.82 6.72
C PRO A 234 3.63 18.64 7.52
N VAL A 235 3.73 19.35 8.64
CA VAL A 235 4.62 18.95 9.74
C VAL A 235 3.90 17.84 10.49
N VAL A 236 4.62 16.75 10.75
CA VAL A 236 4.14 15.55 11.46
C VAL A 236 4.90 15.44 12.77
#